data_AF-F9UQU3-F1
#
_entry.id   AF-F9UQU3-F1
#
_cell.length_a   1.000
_cell.length_b   1.000
_cell.length_c   1.000
_cell.angle_alpha   90.00
_cell.angle_beta   90.00
_cell.angle_gamma   90.00
#
_symmetry.space_group_name_H-M   'P 1'
#
loop_
_entity.id
_entity.type
_entity.pdbx_description
1 polymer ?
#
loop_
_entity_poly.entity_id
_entity_poly.type
_entity_poly.pdbx_seq_one_letter_code
_entity_poly.pdbx_strand_id
1 'polypeptide(L)' 'MSFDLGKFLTEGLIDSVNNGLIPSDLATVYAGNYLVKSLITQAQVIQVSDAIVAYKAAQAEAAKQADSSLATQTEDTVH' A
#
# COMPACT_ATOMS: atom_id res chain seq x y z
N MET A 1 -6.15 4.06 -26.29
CA MET A 1 -5.77 4.36 -24.89
C MET A 1 -4.56 3.52 -24.56
N SER A 2 -3.41 4.14 -24.33
CA SER A 2 -2.20 3.48 -23.83
C SER A 2 -2.40 3.18 -22.35
N PHE A 3 -2.28 1.90 -21.98
CA PHE A 3 -2.34 1.50 -20.58
C PHE A 3 -1.05 1.94 -19.88
N ASP A 4 -1.18 2.82 -18.90
CA ASP A 4 -0.06 3.40 -18.17
C ASP A 4 0.26 2.52 -16.96
N LEU A 5 1.08 1.49 -17.21
CA LEU A 5 1.42 0.44 -16.25
C LEU A 5 2.09 1.02 -14.99
N GLY A 6 2.84 2.11 -15.12
CA GLY A 6 3.42 2.83 -13.97
C GLY A 6 2.34 3.40 -13.04
N LYS A 7 1.34 4.11 -13.58
CA LYS A 7 0.21 4.65 -12.80
C LYS A 7 -0.65 3.56 -12.19
N PHE A 8 -0.92 2.48 -12.92
CA PHE A 8 -1.64 1.32 -12.39
C PHE A 8 -0.91 0.67 -11.21
N LEU A 9 0.42 0.53 -11.30
CA LEU A 9 1.20 -0.08 -10.24
C LEU A 9 1.37 0.85 -9.03
N THR A 10 1.47 2.16 -9.23
CA THR A 10 1.58 3.10 -8.11
C THR A 10 0.25 3.34 -7.41
N GLU A 11 -0.85 3.52 -8.14
CA GLU A 11 -2.14 3.85 -7.52
C GLU A 11 -3.04 2.62 -7.38
N GLY A 12 -3.19 1.83 -8.44
CA GLY A 12 -4.05 0.66 -8.44
C GLY A 12 -3.53 -0.47 -7.56
N LEU A 13 -2.23 -0.74 -7.58
CA LEU A 13 -1.64 -1.79 -6.74
C LEU A 13 -1.64 -1.40 -5.26
N ILE A 14 -1.34 -0.13 -4.95
CA ILE A 14 -1.37 0.39 -3.59
C ILE A 14 -2.79 0.38 -3.02
N ASP A 15 -3.78 0.83 -3.79
CA ASP A 15 -5.18 0.78 -3.38
C ASP A 15 -5.63 -0.67 -3.15
N SER A 16 -5.20 -1.59 -4.01
CA SER A 16 -5.49 -3.01 -3.84
C SER A 16 -4.81 -3.60 -2.59
N VAL A 17 -3.60 -3.14 -2.24
CA VAL A 17 -2.95 -3.52 -0.99
C VAL A 17 -3.67 -2.93 0.22
N ASN A 18 -4.18 -1.69 0.11
CA ASN A 18 -4.93 -1.06 1.19
C ASN A 18 -6.26 -1.73 1.47
N ASN A 19 -7.03 -2.02 0.41
CA ASN A 19 -8.31 -2.71 0.52
C ASN A 19 -8.18 -4.18 0.92
N GLY A 20 -6.94 -4.67 1.14
CA GLY A 20 -6.67 -6.07 1.46
C GLY A 20 -6.95 -7.03 0.30
N LEU A 21 -7.11 -6.51 -0.92
CA LEU A 21 -7.31 -7.31 -2.13
C LEU A 21 -6.05 -8.13 -2.47
N ILE A 22 -4.87 -7.59 -2.18
CA ILE A 22 -3.59 -8.28 -2.35
C ILE A 22 -2.60 -7.95 -1.23
N PRO A 23 -1.87 -8.92 -0.68
CA PRO A 23 -0.78 -8.66 0.24
C PRO A 23 0.39 -7.94 -0.44
N SER A 24 1.05 -7.06 0.31
CA SER A 24 2.18 -6.24 -0.14
C SER A 24 3.36 -7.07 -0.68
N ASP A 25 3.53 -8.28 -0.14
CA ASP A 25 4.56 -9.23 -0.56
C ASP A 25 4.29 -9.72 -2.00
N LEU A 26 3.03 -10.09 -2.28
CA LEU A 26 2.63 -10.47 -3.64
C LEU A 26 2.76 -9.29 -4.61
N ALA A 27 2.42 -8.07 -4.20
CA ALA A 27 2.57 -6.88 -5.04
C ALA A 27 4.02 -6.67 -5.53
N THR A 28 5.01 -6.89 -4.64
CA THR A 28 6.43 -6.82 -4.99
C THR A 28 6.86 -7.96 -5.92
N VAL A 29 6.38 -9.19 -5.68
CA VAL A 29 6.61 -10.35 -6.56
C VAL A 29 6.01 -10.13 -7.95
N TYR A 30 4.80 -9.56 -8.04
CA TYR A 30 4.16 -9.21 -9.31
C TYR A 30 4.96 -8.16 -10.06
N ALA A 31 5.42 -7.10 -9.41
CA ALA A 31 6.32 -6.11 -10.01
C ALA A 31 7.60 -6.77 -10.57
N GLY A 32 8.22 -7.66 -9.80
CA GLY A 32 9.37 -8.45 -10.26
C GLY A 32 9.05 -9.31 -11.50
N ASN A 33 7.88 -9.94 -11.55
CA ASN A 33 7.45 -10.74 -12.69
C ASN A 33 7.21 -9.88 -13.95
N TYR A 34 6.70 -8.67 -13.79
CA TYR A 34 6.56 -7.72 -14.91
C TYR A 34 7.91 -7.27 -15.46
N LEU A 35 8.95 -7.15 -14.63
CA LEU A 35 10.32 -6.88 -15.07
C LEU A 35 10.90 -8.03 -15.89
N VAL A 36 10.73 -9.28 -15.42
CA VAL A 36 11.18 -10.47 -16.15
C VAL A 36 10.48 -10.58 -17.51
N LYS A 37 9.22 -10.15 -17.60
CA LYS A 37 8.45 -10.08 -18.85
C LYS A 37 8.79 -8.87 -19.72
N SER A 38 9.76 -8.03 -19.34
CA SER A 38 10.11 -6.76 -20.01
C SER A 38 8.92 -5.82 -20.22
N LEU A 39 7.88 -5.91 -19.38
CA LEU A 39 6.72 -5.02 -19.43
C LEU A 39 7.00 -3.70 -18.70
N ILE A 40 7.93 -3.73 -17.74
CA ILE A 40 8.41 -2.56 -17.01
C ILE A 40 9.93 -2.55 -16.96
N THR A 41 10.49 -1.40 -16.59
CA THR A 41 11.93 -1.22 -16.37
C THR A 41 12.29 -1.43 -14.91
N GLN A 42 13.59 -1.66 -14.63
CA GLN A 42 14.07 -1.83 -13.25
C GLN A 42 13.73 -0.60 -12.37
N ALA A 43 13.78 0.60 -12.95
CA ALA A 43 13.38 1.84 -12.27
C ALA A 43 11.89 1.85 -11.86
N GLN A 44 11.01 1.20 -12.63
CA GLN A 44 9.60 1.08 -12.26
C GLN A 44 9.40 0.07 -11.13
N VAL A 45 10.16 -1.04 -11.09
CA VAL A 45 10.13 -1.98 -9.96
C VAL A 45 10.55 -1.30 -8.67
N ILE A 46 11.62 -0.49 -8.72
CA ILE A 46 12.11 0.25 -7.56
C ILE A 46 11.04 1.22 -7.07
N GLN A 47 10.42 1.99 -7.97
CA GLN A 47 9.35 2.91 -7.61
C GLN A 47 8.15 2.21 -6.96
N VAL A 48 7.75 1.03 -7.47
CA VAL A 48 6.66 0.26 -6.87
C VAL A 48 7.04 -0.27 -5.49
N SER A 49 8.26 -0.80 -5.35
CA SER A 49 8.76 -1.30 -4.06
C SER A 49 8.85 -0.17 -3.03
N ASP A 50 9.38 0.98 -3.42
CA ASP A 50 9.48 2.17 -2.58
C ASP A 50 8.10 2.71 -2.18
N ALA A 51 7.18 2.80 -3.14
CA ALA A 51 5.82 3.26 -2.88
C ALA A 51 5.06 2.30 -1.95
N ILE A 52 5.23 0.97 -2.09
CA ILE A 52 4.67 -0.02 -1.16
C ILE A 52 5.27 0.16 0.26
N VAL A 53 6.58 0.40 0.37
CA VAL A 53 7.24 0.60 1.67
C VAL A 53 6.77 1.89 2.34
N ALA A 54 6.76 3.01 1.61
CA ALA A 54 6.25 4.29 2.07
C ALA A 54 4.77 4.17 2.47
N TYR A 55 3.99 3.42 1.70
CA TYR A 55 2.59 3.17 2.01
C TYR A 55 2.42 2.36 3.29
N LYS A 56 3.19 1.29 3.48
CA LYS A 56 3.14 0.47 4.67
C LYS A 56 3.59 1.24 5.91
N ALA A 57 4.54 2.16 5.76
CA ALA A 57 4.93 3.10 6.81
C ALA A 57 3.80 4.10 7.14
N ALA A 58 3.17 4.68 6.13
CA ALA A 58 2.02 5.57 6.30
C ALA A 58 0.80 4.86 6.91
N GLN A 59 0.54 3.60 6.51
CA GLN A 59 -0.52 2.79 7.10
C GLN A 59 -0.20 2.41 8.54
N ALA A 60 1.05 2.09 8.88
CA ALA A 60 1.45 1.84 10.27
C ALA A 60 1.29 3.08 11.15
N GLU A 61 1.60 4.27 10.62
CA GLU A 61 1.35 5.56 11.26
C GLU A 61 -0.15 5.86 11.40
N ALA A 62 -0.96 5.58 10.36
CA ALA A 62 -2.41 5.75 10.39
C ALA A 62 -3.11 4.75 11.34
N ALA A 63 -2.64 3.50 11.38
CA ALA A 63 -3.13 2.48 12.32
C ALA A 63 -2.82 2.86 13.77
N LYS A 64 -1.66 3.48 14.04
CA LYS A 64 -1.34 4.08 15.35
C LYS A 64 -2.32 5.18 15.75
N GLN A 65 -2.79 5.99 14.80
CA GLN A 65 -3.80 7.03 15.06
C GLN A 65 -5.20 6.43 15.29
N ALA A 66 -5.55 5.35 14.60
CA ALA A 66 -6.82 4.65 14.81
C ALA A 66 -6.91 3.96 16.19
N ASP A 67 -5.80 3.41 16.69
CA ASP A 67 -5.72 2.80 18.02
C ASP A 67 -5.82 3.85 19.16
N SER A 68 -5.39 5.09 18.90
CA SER A 68 -5.48 6.20 19.86
C SER A 68 -6.90 6.79 19.98
N SER A 69 -7.86 6.35 19.16
CA SER A 69 -9.27 6.80 19.24
C SER A 69 -10.14 5.90 20.12
N LEU A 70 -9.62 4.79 20.65
CA LEU A 70 -10.37 3.87 21.51
C LEU A 70 -10.12 4.07 23.03
N ALA A 71 -9.33 5.08 23.42
CA ALA A 71 -8.98 5.33 24.82
C ALA A 71 -9.81 6.43 25.51
N THR A 72 -10.72 7.12 24.82
CA THR A 72 -11.44 8.29 25.39
C THR A 72 -12.94 8.08 25.59
N GLN A 73 -13.42 6.84 25.63
CA GLN A 73 -14.82 6.54 26.01
C GLN A 73 -14.86 5.55 27.16
N THR A 74 -14.39 5.94 28.35
CA THR A 74 -14.74 5.23 29.59
C THR A 74 -14.73 6.15 30.80
N GLU A 75 -15.25 7.37 30.68
CA GLU A 75 -15.50 8.20 31.86
C GLU A 75 -16.56 9.24 31.54
N ASP A 76 -17.84 8.83 31.55
CA ASP A 76 -18.94 9.65 32.09
C ASP A 76 -20.23 8.81 32.13
N THR A 77 -20.32 7.90 33.10
CA THR A 77 -21.61 7.33 33.53
C THR A 77 -21.47 6.97 35.00
N VAL A 78 -21.36 7.95 35.90
CA VAL A 78 -21.92 7.94 37.27
C VAL A 78 -21.84 9.36 37.85
N HIS A 79 -22.92 10.13 37.77
CA HIS A 79 -23.54 10.78 38.96
C HIS A 79 -24.88 11.44 38.61
#